data_AF-A0A844BUX7-F1
#
_entry.id   AF-A0A844BUX7-F1
#
_cell.length_a   1.000
_cell.length_b   1.000
_cell.length_c   1.000
_cell.angle_alpha   90.00
_cell.angle_beta   90.00
_cell.angle_gamma   90.00
#
_symmetry.space_group_name_H-M   'P 1'
#
loop_
_entity.id
_entity.type
_entity.pdbx_description
1 polymer ?
#
loop_
_entity_poly.entity_id
_entity_poly.type
_entity_poly.pdbx_seq_one_letter_code
_entity_poly.pdbx_strand_id
1 'polypeptide(L)'
;MKPEISLEKVWFDDDLIELKISVCNGKSIFTNKVYVGSHQILELVNALNVFKNHYYGGLKDILLGQFGREYANGAFSARLHFPKPGALYIATHQQSEYFEFKGQEEASEAKMYLKTEPALLDNFIQELKGLSNGISDVATLVCT
;
A
#
# COMPACT_ATOMS: atom_id res chain seq x y z
N MET A 1 -8.94 0.20 17.21
CA MET A 1 -7.77 -0.17 16.39
C MET A 1 -7.15 1.12 15.88
N LYS A 2 -5.83 1.20 15.71
CA LYS A 2 -5.19 2.43 15.20
C LYS A 2 -5.33 2.46 13.67
N PRO A 3 -5.82 3.54 13.04
CA PRO A 3 -5.86 3.63 11.60
C PRO A 3 -4.44 3.70 11.03
N GLU A 4 -4.14 2.86 10.05
CA GLU A 4 -2.81 2.78 9.42
C GLU A 4 -2.83 1.96 8.14
N ILE A 5 -1.78 2.12 7.34
CA ILE A 5 -1.42 1.24 6.22
C ILE A 5 -0.04 0.67 6.54
N SER A 6 0.09 -0.65 6.58
CA SER A 6 1.35 -1.34 6.87
C SER A 6 1.75 -2.23 5.70
N LEU A 7 3.01 -2.13 5.28
CA LEU A 7 3.65 -2.98 4.28
C LEU A 7 4.76 -3.76 4.99
N GLU A 8 4.62 -5.08 5.00
CA GLU A 8 5.55 -6.02 5.61
C GLU A 8 6.18 -6.89 4.51
N LYS A 9 7.50 -6.92 4.42
CA LYS A 9 8.24 -7.83 3.56
C LYS A 9 8.23 -9.22 4.19
N VAL A 10 7.56 -10.17 3.54
CA VAL A 10 7.42 -11.55 4.03
C VAL A 10 8.54 -12.43 3.47
N TRP A 11 8.85 -12.24 2.19
CA TRP A 11 9.84 -13.03 1.48
C TRP A 11 10.38 -12.23 0.29
N PHE A 12 11.59 -12.55 -0.16
CA PHE A 12 12.17 -11.97 -1.37
C PHE A 12 13.20 -12.92 -2.00
N ASP A 13 13.39 -12.77 -3.31
CA ASP A 13 14.55 -13.23 -4.06
C ASP A 13 15.17 -12.06 -4.85
N ASP A 14 15.97 -12.34 -5.87
CA ASP A 14 16.66 -11.33 -6.67
C ASP A 14 15.68 -10.45 -7.48
N ASP A 15 14.53 -10.99 -7.88
CA ASP A 15 13.61 -10.35 -8.82
C ASP A 15 12.24 -10.00 -8.20
N LEU A 16 11.83 -10.70 -7.14
CA LEU A 16 10.49 -10.67 -6.58
C LEU A 16 10.49 -10.46 -5.08
N ILE A 17 9.51 -9.70 -4.60
CA ILE A 17 9.23 -9.49 -3.19
C ILE A 17 7.78 -9.86 -2.90
N GLU A 18 7.55 -10.71 -1.90
CA GLU A 18 6.24 -10.91 -1.30
C GLU A 18 6.01 -9.86 -0.21
N LEU A 19 4.98 -9.03 -0.39
CA LEU A 19 4.55 -8.07 0.60
C LEU A 19 3.22 -8.49 1.19
N LYS A 20 3.12 -8.41 2.52
CA LYS A 20 1.84 -8.42 3.23
C LYS A 20 1.42 -6.99 3.49
N ILE A 21 0.25 -6.62 2.99
CA ILE A 21 -0.30 -5.27 3.09
C ILE A 21 -1.52 -5.32 4.00
N SER A 22 -1.51 -4.52 5.06
CA SER A 22 -2.63 -4.40 5.99
C SER A 22 -3.13 -2.96 6.01
N VAL A 23 -4.44 -2.77 5.84
CA VAL A 23 -5.08 -1.46 5.94
C VAL A 23 -6.10 -1.51 7.06
N CYS A 24 -5.99 -0.55 7.98
CA CYS A 24 -6.89 -0.35 9.09
C CYS A 24 -7.53 1.03 8.99
N ASN A 25 -8.86 1.12 8.91
CA ASN A 25 -9.58 2.39 8.97
C ASN A 25 -10.01 2.79 10.40
N GLY A 26 -9.46 2.13 11.41
CA GLY A 26 -9.84 2.27 12.83
C GLY A 26 -11.01 1.39 13.29
N LYS A 27 -11.81 0.86 12.36
CA LYS A 27 -12.97 -0.01 12.63
C LYS A 27 -12.79 -1.44 12.11
N SER A 28 -12.16 -1.58 10.95
CA SER A 28 -11.93 -2.84 10.25
C SER A 28 -10.50 -2.90 9.74
N ILE A 29 -9.95 -4.10 9.67
CA ILE A 29 -8.67 -4.39 9.03
C ILE A 29 -8.91 -5.34 7.86
N PHE A 30 -8.25 -5.05 6.74
CA PHE A 30 -8.12 -5.98 5.63
C PHE A 30 -6.65 -6.19 5.32
N THR A 31 -6.27 -7.47 5.19
CA THR A 31 -4.89 -7.87 4.93
C THR A 31 -4.87 -8.78 3.72
N ASN A 32 -3.96 -8.49 2.78
CA ASN A 32 -3.69 -9.33 1.63
C ASN A 32 -2.17 -9.42 1.41
N LYS A 33 -1.75 -10.43 0.65
CA LYS A 33 -0.41 -10.50 0.13
C LYS A 33 -0.38 -9.92 -1.29
N VAL A 34 0.78 -9.55 -1.78
CA VAL A 34 1.02 -9.19 -3.18
C VAL A 34 2.45 -9.58 -3.54
N TYR A 35 2.67 -9.89 -4.81
CA TYR A 35 4.02 -9.99 -5.38
C TYR A 35 4.35 -8.73 -6.16
N VAL A 36 5.55 -8.19 -5.94
CA VAL A 36 6.06 -7.00 -6.63
C VAL A 36 7.50 -7.25 -7.07
N GLY A 37 7.92 -6.58 -8.15
CA GLY A 37 9.33 -6.63 -8.56
C GLY A 37 10.24 -6.00 -7.52
N SER A 38 11.46 -6.52 -7.38
CA SER A 38 12.46 -6.06 -6.39
C SER A 38 12.75 -4.55 -6.46
N HIS A 39 12.60 -3.96 -7.65
CA HIS A 39 12.84 -2.54 -7.90
C HIS A 39 11.61 -1.65 -7.65
N GLN A 40 10.39 -2.19 -7.61
CA GLN A 40 9.16 -1.40 -7.50
C GLN A 40 9.08 -0.59 -6.21
N ILE A 41 9.64 -1.10 -5.11
CA ILE A 41 9.63 -0.38 -3.83
C ILE A 41 10.52 0.86 -3.90
N LEU A 42 11.69 0.77 -4.53
CA LEU A 42 12.56 1.92 -4.74
C LEU A 42 11.91 2.95 -5.68
N GLU A 43 11.26 2.48 -6.74
CA GLU A 43 10.50 3.35 -7.66
C GLU A 43 9.35 4.06 -6.95
N LEU A 44 8.63 3.35 -6.07
CA LEU A 44 7.58 3.92 -5.24
C LEU A 44 8.15 4.99 -4.30
N VAL A 45 9.26 4.72 -3.62
CA VAL A 45 9.96 5.69 -2.76
C VAL A 45 10.32 6.95 -3.55
N ASN A 46 10.88 6.80 -4.74
CA ASN A 46 11.24 7.93 -5.60
C ASN A 46 9.99 8.73 -6.02
N ALA A 47 8.93 8.05 -6.43
CA ALA A 47 7.68 8.67 -6.83
C ALA A 47 7.00 9.43 -5.67
N LEU A 48 7.03 8.87 -4.46
CA LEU A 48 6.48 9.51 -3.27
C LEU A 48 7.31 10.71 -2.81
N ASN A 49 8.64 10.66 -2.96
CA ASN A 49 9.51 11.80 -2.69
C ASN A 49 9.26 13.00 -3.61
N VAL A 50 8.82 12.76 -4.84
CA VAL A 50 8.35 13.84 -5.73
C VAL A 50 6.95 14.30 -5.29
N PHE A 51 6.03 13.34 -5.13
CA PHE A 51 4.62 13.62 -4.81
C PHE A 51 4.44 14.43 -3.53
N LYS A 52 5.22 14.17 -2.48
CA LYS A 52 5.08 14.88 -1.20
C LYS A 52 5.22 16.40 -1.31
N ASN A 53 5.88 16.90 -2.37
CA ASN A 53 6.03 18.33 -2.62
C ASN A 53 4.84 18.96 -3.38
N HIS A 54 3.88 18.15 -3.84
CA HIS A 54 2.68 18.60 -4.56
C HIS A 54 1.53 18.97 -3.60
N TYR A 55 1.82 19.82 -2.60
CA TYR A 55 0.89 20.19 -1.53
C TYR A 55 -0.41 20.86 -1.98
N TYR A 56 -0.48 21.31 -3.24
CA TYR A 56 -1.63 22.00 -3.83
C TYR A 56 -2.28 21.15 -4.92
N GLY A 57 -3.20 20.26 -4.53
CA GLY A 57 -3.96 19.44 -5.49
C GLY A 57 -3.20 18.23 -6.05
N GLY A 58 -2.10 17.83 -5.41
CA GLY A 58 -1.35 16.64 -5.82
C GLY A 58 -2.22 15.40 -5.75
N LEU A 59 -2.22 14.61 -6.82
CA LEU A 59 -2.86 13.29 -6.90
C LEU A 59 -1.80 12.25 -7.31
N LYS A 60 -1.78 11.12 -6.61
CA LYS A 60 -0.88 10.01 -6.93
C LYS A 60 -1.58 8.69 -6.68
N ASP A 61 -1.59 7.85 -7.70
CA ASP A 61 -2.01 6.45 -7.58
C ASP A 61 -0.77 5.57 -7.31
N ILE A 62 -0.94 4.62 -6.39
CA ILE A 62 -0.02 3.54 -6.06
C ILE A 62 -0.73 2.24 -6.45
N LEU A 63 -0.01 1.34 -7.10
CA LEU A 63 -0.46 -0.01 -7.42
C LEU A 63 0.65 -0.99 -7.10
N LEU A 64 0.34 -2.01 -6.30
CA LEU A 64 1.23 -3.12 -5.96
C LEU A 64 0.48 -4.43 -6.22
N GLY A 65 1.13 -5.36 -6.92
CA GLY A 65 0.44 -6.52 -7.51
C GLY A 65 -0.48 -6.10 -8.64
N GLN A 66 -1.47 -6.93 -8.96
CA GLN A 66 -2.36 -6.68 -10.08
C GLN A 66 -3.72 -7.36 -9.85
N PHE A 67 -4.80 -6.66 -10.16
CA PHE A 67 -6.17 -7.15 -9.95
C PHE A 67 -6.57 -8.11 -11.05
N GLY A 68 -7.26 -9.19 -10.70
CA GLY A 68 -7.76 -10.19 -11.63
C GLY A 68 -7.34 -11.61 -11.25
N ARG A 69 -8.11 -12.59 -11.74
CA ARG A 69 -7.91 -14.02 -11.45
C ARG A 69 -6.64 -14.60 -12.05
N GLU A 70 -6.11 -13.94 -13.07
CA GLU A 70 -4.89 -14.32 -13.77
C GLU A 70 -3.61 -14.02 -12.96
N TYR A 71 -3.73 -13.36 -11.81
CA TYR A 71 -2.62 -12.97 -10.95
C TYR A 71 -2.58 -13.75 -9.64
N ALA A 72 -1.38 -14.19 -9.25
CA ALA A 72 -1.19 -15.26 -8.28
C ALA A 72 -1.45 -14.90 -6.80
N ASN A 73 -1.61 -13.63 -6.42
CA ASN A 73 -1.68 -13.27 -5.00
C ASN A 73 -2.54 -12.05 -4.65
N GLY A 74 -3.31 -11.51 -5.61
CA GLY A 74 -4.14 -10.32 -5.40
C GLY A 74 -3.39 -9.00 -5.59
N ALA A 75 -3.97 -7.91 -5.07
CA ALA A 75 -3.55 -6.56 -5.37
C ALA A 75 -3.86 -5.55 -4.27
N PHE A 76 -3.10 -4.46 -4.28
CA PHE A 76 -3.34 -3.27 -3.48
C PHE A 76 -3.23 -2.04 -4.38
N SER A 77 -4.24 -1.18 -4.32
CA SER A 77 -4.16 0.17 -4.86
C SER A 77 -4.46 1.20 -3.78
N ALA A 78 -3.78 2.34 -3.88
CA ALA A 78 -4.07 3.51 -3.06
C ALA A 78 -4.01 4.77 -3.90
N ARG A 79 -5.06 5.58 -3.83
CA ARG A 79 -5.10 6.94 -4.36
C ARG A 79 -4.83 7.94 -3.25
N LEU A 80 -3.71 8.63 -3.35
CA LEU A 80 -3.27 9.68 -2.46
C LEU A 80 -3.67 11.03 -3.05
N HIS A 81 -4.28 11.89 -2.24
CA HIS A 81 -4.76 13.19 -2.68
C HIS A 81 -4.55 14.28 -1.61
N PHE A 82 -3.92 15.39 -2.02
CA PHE A 82 -3.84 16.64 -1.26
C PHE A 82 -4.91 17.64 -1.75
N PRO A 83 -6.19 17.52 -1.33
CA PRO A 83 -7.23 18.47 -1.76
C PRO A 83 -7.00 19.86 -1.16
N LYS A 84 -6.37 19.94 0.01
CA LYS A 84 -6.01 21.18 0.72
C LYS A 84 -4.73 20.97 1.54
N PRO A 85 -3.98 22.05 1.85
CA PRO A 85 -2.82 21.95 2.72
C PRO A 85 -3.16 21.32 4.07
N GLY A 86 -2.23 20.54 4.61
CA GLY A 86 -2.31 19.97 5.97
C GLY A 86 -3.09 18.66 6.10
N ALA A 87 -3.65 18.09 5.03
CA ALA A 87 -4.27 16.77 5.08
C ALA A 87 -4.05 15.98 3.78
N LEU A 88 -3.59 14.74 3.93
CA LEU A 88 -3.53 13.75 2.86
C LEU A 88 -4.69 12.78 3.01
N TYR A 89 -5.50 12.64 1.96
CA TYR A 89 -6.59 11.67 1.90
C TYR A 89 -6.14 10.47 1.08
N ILE A 90 -6.54 9.28 1.53
CA ILE A 90 -6.13 8.02 0.93
C ILE A 90 -7.37 7.17 0.72
N ALA A 91 -7.66 6.80 -0.53
CA ALA A 91 -8.64 5.80 -0.85
C ALA A 91 -7.91 4.52 -1.27
N THR A 92 -8.18 3.41 -0.60
CA THR A 92 -7.56 2.12 -0.92
C THR A 92 -8.57 1.17 -1.55
N HIS A 93 -8.07 0.26 -2.37
CA HIS A 93 -8.78 -0.93 -2.83
C HIS A 93 -7.83 -2.11 -2.77
N GLN A 94 -8.22 -3.15 -2.03
CA GLN A 94 -7.48 -4.39 -1.85
C GLN A 94 -8.28 -5.57 -2.39
N GLN A 95 -7.56 -6.54 -2.94
CA GLN A 95 -8.09 -7.82 -3.39
C GLN A 95 -7.16 -8.93 -2.87
N SER A 96 -7.73 -9.98 -2.27
CA SER A 96 -6.98 -11.17 -1.86
C SER A 96 -6.58 -12.03 -3.07
N GLU A 97 -5.85 -13.11 -2.83
CA GLU A 97 -5.78 -14.22 -3.77
C GLU A 97 -7.19 -14.76 -4.07
N TYR A 98 -7.36 -15.31 -5.27
CA TYR A 98 -8.59 -16.00 -5.64
C TYR A 98 -8.63 -17.38 -4.98
N PHE A 99 -9.82 -17.76 -4.53
CA PHE A 99 -10.09 -19.07 -3.94
C PHE A 99 -11.42 -19.62 -4.47
N GLU A 100 -11.56 -20.94 -4.42
CA GLU A 100 -12.81 -21.58 -4.82
C GLU A 100 -13.89 -21.35 -3.77
N PHE A 101 -15.02 -20.77 -4.18
CA PHE A 101 -16.22 -20.61 -3.37
C PHE A 101 -17.45 -21.04 -4.17
N LYS A 102 -18.02 -22.20 -3.80
CA LYS A 102 -19.21 -22.78 -4.47
C LYS A 102 -19.04 -22.98 -5.98
N GLY A 103 -17.87 -23.46 -6.41
CA GLY A 103 -17.57 -23.71 -7.82
C GLY A 103 -17.32 -22.45 -8.66
N GLN A 104 -17.10 -21.31 -8.01
CA GLN A 104 -16.64 -20.07 -8.64
C GLN A 104 -15.29 -19.69 -8.03
N GLU A 105 -14.41 -19.08 -8.83
CA GLU A 105 -13.19 -18.44 -8.31
C GLU A 105 -13.55 -17.03 -7.86
N GLU A 106 -13.39 -16.77 -6.57
CA GLU A 106 -13.74 -15.50 -5.94
C GLU A 106 -12.53 -14.94 -5.19
N ALA A 107 -12.47 -13.62 -5.03
CA ALA A 107 -11.50 -12.96 -4.17
C ALA A 107 -12.22 -12.05 -3.17
N SER A 108 -11.71 -12.01 -1.94
CA SER A 108 -12.19 -11.03 -0.98
C SER A 108 -11.66 -9.65 -1.34
N GLU A 109 -12.51 -8.63 -1.24
CA GLU A 109 -12.12 -7.26 -1.54
C GLU A 109 -12.51 -6.29 -0.42
N ALA A 110 -11.71 -5.23 -0.29
CA ALA A 110 -12.01 -4.13 0.63
C ALA A 110 -11.66 -2.79 0.01
N LYS A 111 -12.54 -1.80 0.24
CA LYS A 111 -12.25 -0.38 -0.02
C LYS A 111 -12.27 0.36 1.29
N MET A 112 -11.19 1.11 1.57
CA MET A 112 -11.08 1.89 2.79
C MET A 112 -10.70 3.33 2.48
N TYR A 113 -11.09 4.23 3.39
CA TYR A 113 -10.83 5.66 3.28
C TYR A 113 -10.13 6.09 4.55
N LEU A 114 -8.93 6.64 4.39
CA LEU A 114 -8.08 7.09 5.47
C LEU A 114 -7.67 8.55 5.26
N LYS A 115 -7.23 9.16 6.34
CA LYS A 115 -6.64 10.49 6.34
C LYS A 115 -5.35 10.45 7.14
N THR A 116 -4.34 11.19 6.70
CA THR A 116 -3.08 11.35 7.43
C THR A 116 -2.52 12.76 7.25
N GLU A 117 -1.44 13.04 7.96
CA GLU A 117 -0.72 14.31 7.93
C GLU A 117 0.50 14.21 7.00
N PRO A 118 0.91 15.29 6.32
CA PRO A 118 2.07 15.26 5.42
C PRO A 118 3.37 14.77 6.09
N ALA A 119 3.61 15.13 7.35
CA ALA A 119 4.79 14.70 8.09
C ALA A 119 4.81 13.18 8.35
N LEU A 120 3.64 12.53 8.44
CA LEU A 120 3.55 11.07 8.59
C LEU A 120 3.85 10.36 7.26
N LEU A 121 3.53 10.99 6.13
CA LEU A 121 3.97 10.51 4.81
C LEU A 121 5.50 10.56 4.69
N ASP A 122 6.16 11.61 5.18
CA ASP A 122 7.63 11.68 5.19
C ASP A 122 8.27 10.51 5.94
N ASN A 123 7.75 10.19 7.13
CA ASN A 123 8.21 9.05 7.92
C ASN A 123 8.00 7.73 7.17
N PHE A 124 6.81 7.53 6.61
CA PHE A 124 6.51 6.34 5.83
C PHE A 124 7.43 6.18 4.61
N ILE A 125 7.79 7.26 3.92
CA ILE A 125 8.74 7.22 2.81
C ILE A 125 10.12 6.77 3.28
N GLN A 126 10.58 7.20 4.46
CA GLN A 126 11.84 6.72 5.03
C GLN A 126 11.77 5.23 5.40
N GLU A 127 10.66 4.79 5.99
CA GLU A 127 10.47 3.37 6.31
C GLU A 127 10.39 2.49 5.06
N LEU A 128 9.72 2.93 3.99
CA LEU A 128 9.72 2.25 2.69
C LEU A 128 11.12 2.17 2.08
N LYS A 129 11.93 3.22 2.25
CA LYS A 129 13.34 3.20 1.82
C LYS A 129 14.15 2.19 2.63
N GLY A 130 13.91 2.09 3.94
CA GLY A 130 14.46 1.04 4.80
C GLY A 130 14.08 -0.35 4.32
N LEU A 131 12.80 -0.54 3.97
CA LEU A 131 12.26 -1.78 3.41
C LEU A 131 12.91 -2.16 2.09
N SER A 132 13.13 -1.19 1.19
CA SER A 132 13.84 -1.43 -0.07
C SER A 132 15.29 -1.85 0.14
N ASN A 133 15.97 -1.26 1.12
CA ASN A 133 17.40 -1.49 1.38
C ASN A 133 17.68 -2.70 2.29
N GLY A 134 16.64 -3.38 2.78
CA GLY A 134 16.77 -4.49 3.73
C GLY A 134 17.20 -4.06 5.13
N ILE A 135 16.99 -2.79 5.50
CA ILE A 135 17.27 -2.25 6.84
C ILE A 135 16.10 -2.54 7.79
N SER A 136 14.88 -2.58 7.27
CA SER A 136 13.66 -2.92 7.99
C SER A 136 12.79 -3.85 7.16
N ASP A 137 11.96 -4.65 7.82
CA ASP A 137 11.00 -5.52 7.13
C ASP A 137 9.60 -4.91 7.07
N VAL A 138 9.35 -3.81 7.80
CA VAL A 138 8.03 -3.18 7.89
C VAL A 138 8.13 -1.68 7.63
N ALA A 139 7.14 -1.16 6.91
CA ALA A 139 6.88 0.27 6.76
C ALA A 139 5.41 0.57 7.07
N THR A 140 5.15 1.60 7.86
CA THR A 140 3.82 1.94 8.38
C THR A 140 3.48 3.41 8.17
N LEU A 141 2.37 3.67 7.49
CA LEU A 141 1.76 4.98 7.40
C LEU A 141 0.65 5.10 8.45
N VAL A 142 0.94 5.83 9.52
CA VAL A 142 -0.06 6.16 10.54
C VAL A 142 -1.14 7.06 9.96
N CYS A 143 -2.40 6.81 10.30
CA CYS A 143 -3.56 7.55 9.85
C CYS A 143 -4.46 7.94 11.04
N THR A 144 -5.40 8.86 10.79
CA THR A 144 -6.34 9.45 11.76
C THR A 144 -7.78 9.35 11.27
#